data_AF-A0AA47I0E0-F1
#
_entry.id   AF-A0AA47I0E0-F1
#
_cell.length_a   1.000
_cell.length_b   1.000
_cell.length_c   1.000
_cell.angle_alpha   90.00
_cell.angle_beta   90.00
_cell.angle_gamma   90.00
#
_symmetry.space_group_name_H-M   'P 1'
#
loop_
_entity.id
_entity.type
_entity.pdbx_description
1 polymer ?
#
loop_
_entity_poly.entity_id
_entity_poly.type
_entity_poly.pdbx_seq_one_letter_code
_entity_poly.pdbx_strand_id
1 'polypeptide(L)'
;MHDLQAIIDGLPGIYLIVAADADYTMVASSDERLRVTMTRREDVIDKPLFEVFSDQQPDDPNSGAATLRRSLQQVIATGQTQRLTQVRYAIRRPDSSGGGFEERFWNVVNAPVKDAEGQVRYIIHRVEDVTAQRHARELARAQLQESDERLNAALLVSGTGTFYWQLASQRIDMDTAMLRLMGMEGFGEIYLSDLLERVHHQDRERMVLLGERCAIDGDDFEMHFRVLLPALGERWLFGRAMNVHDQAGQPSYLIGACIDVTDHKRTELALQRLNDTLESRVEEAIAARAAAESALHQAQKMEAVGQLTSGLAHDFNNLLGGIVGALGLLGRRLEQGRHDELRRHLDSALSSADRAAALTHRLLAFSRRQPLHLRPTDANALVDGMRELLQRTIGPLVTFDLALAHDLWLTRCDANQLENVLLTWRSMRETPCPTAAAWASGPLTRHSMNQLPRAWA
;
A
#
# COMPACT_ATOMS: atom_id res chain seq x y z
N MET A 1 25.46 82.73 2.67
CA MET A 1 25.80 81.33 2.34
C MET A 1 26.02 80.47 3.58
N HIS A 2 26.74 80.94 4.61
CA HIS A 2 26.94 80.20 5.86
C HIS A 2 25.63 79.68 6.52
N ASP A 3 24.56 80.49 6.51
CA ASP A 3 23.29 80.10 7.14
C ASP A 3 22.58 78.93 6.42
N LEU A 4 22.64 78.87 5.09
CA LEU A 4 22.02 77.77 4.32
C LEU A 4 22.73 76.44 4.57
N GLN A 5 24.06 76.46 4.68
CA GLN A 5 24.84 75.27 4.98
C GLN A 5 24.54 74.76 6.40
N ALA A 6 24.48 75.65 7.39
CA ALA A 6 24.13 75.29 8.76
C ALA A 6 22.73 74.68 8.89
N ILE A 7 21.75 75.18 8.11
CA ILE A 7 20.40 74.62 8.06
C ILE A 7 20.42 73.20 7.48
N ILE A 8 21.08 72.97 6.34
CA ILE A 8 21.12 71.65 5.73
C ILE A 8 21.86 70.63 6.61
N ASP A 9 22.96 71.02 7.26
CA ASP A 9 23.73 70.12 8.13
C ASP A 9 22.89 69.63 9.33
N GLY A 10 21.84 70.36 9.72
CA GLY A 10 20.88 69.96 10.76
C GLY A 10 19.71 69.10 10.27
N LEU A 11 19.53 68.90 8.96
CA LEU A 11 18.40 68.14 8.40
C LEU A 11 18.76 66.65 8.21
N PRO A 12 17.90 65.71 8.65
CA PRO A 12 18.11 64.29 8.40
C PRO A 12 17.73 63.93 6.95
N GLY A 13 18.70 63.41 6.18
CA GLY A 13 18.50 62.91 4.82
C GLY A 13 19.48 63.50 3.81
N ILE A 14 19.25 63.19 2.53
CA ILE A 14 20.12 63.58 1.43
C ILE A 14 19.57 64.85 0.78
N TYR A 15 20.19 65.99 1.07
CA TYR A 15 19.80 67.30 0.56
C TYR A 15 20.91 68.00 -0.21
N LEU A 16 20.49 68.77 -1.20
CA LEU A 16 21.25 69.75 -1.96
C LEU A 16 20.39 71.01 -2.13
N ILE A 17 20.99 72.18 -2.01
CA ILE A 17 20.36 73.43 -2.46
C ILE A 17 21.10 73.90 -3.71
N VAL A 18 20.34 74.17 -4.77
CA VAL A 18 20.83 74.79 -6.00
C VAL A 18 20.25 76.18 -6.17
N ALA A 19 21.04 77.10 -6.72
CA ALA A 19 20.56 78.39 -7.18
C ALA A 19 19.63 78.19 -8.40
N ALA A 20 18.62 79.04 -8.52
CA ALA A 20 17.75 79.10 -9.70
C ALA A 20 18.39 79.94 -10.83
N ASP A 21 19.66 79.70 -11.12
CA ASP A 21 20.41 80.32 -12.22
C ASP A 21 20.46 79.40 -13.46
N ALA A 22 21.15 79.82 -14.52
CA ALA A 22 21.22 79.05 -15.76
C ALA A 22 21.92 77.68 -15.59
N ASP A 23 22.83 77.58 -14.60
CA ASP A 23 23.74 76.45 -14.41
C ASP A 23 23.34 75.54 -13.23
N TYR A 24 22.30 75.90 -12.48
CA TYR A 24 21.88 75.26 -11.23
C TYR A 24 23.03 75.12 -10.24
N THR A 25 23.69 76.24 -9.94
CA THR A 25 24.89 76.28 -9.08
C THR A 25 24.60 75.66 -7.71
N MET A 26 25.42 74.71 -7.28
CA MET A 26 25.27 74.05 -5.98
C MET A 26 25.75 74.97 -4.86
N VAL A 27 24.84 75.46 -4.02
CA VAL A 27 25.16 76.47 -2.99
C VAL A 27 25.32 75.89 -1.58
N ALA A 28 24.71 74.74 -1.30
CA ALA A 28 24.84 74.05 -0.03
C ALA A 28 24.48 72.56 -0.16
N SER A 29 25.10 71.71 0.64
CA SER A 29 24.94 70.25 0.55
C SER A 29 25.01 69.59 1.92
N SER A 30 24.14 68.61 2.16
CA SER A 30 24.24 67.75 3.35
C SER A 30 25.47 66.86 3.29
N ASP A 31 25.99 66.49 4.47
CA ASP A 31 27.06 65.50 4.60
C ASP A 31 26.64 64.11 4.11
N GLU A 32 25.37 63.74 4.31
CA GLU A 32 24.84 62.46 3.82
C GLU A 32 24.90 62.38 2.29
N ARG A 33 24.62 63.48 1.58
CA ARG A 33 24.77 63.54 0.12
C ARG A 33 26.21 63.38 -0.33
N LEU A 34 27.14 64.06 0.34
CA LEU A 34 28.57 63.96 0.02
C LEU A 34 29.07 62.52 0.21
N ARG A 35 28.66 61.86 1.30
CA ARG A 35 28.99 60.46 1.58
C ARG A 35 28.42 59.52 0.52
N VAL A 36 27.13 59.64 0.21
CA VAL A 36 26.42 58.75 -0.72
C VAL A 36 26.93 58.92 -2.16
N THR A 37 27.27 60.15 -2.56
CA THR A 37 27.83 60.45 -3.89
C THR A 37 29.34 60.32 -3.97
N MET A 38 30.01 59.98 -2.86
CA MET A 38 31.47 59.86 -2.78
C MET A 38 32.21 61.14 -3.24
N THR A 39 31.64 62.32 -2.94
CA THR A 39 32.20 63.63 -3.31
C THR A 39 32.66 64.40 -2.09
N ARG A 40 33.57 65.37 -2.28
CA ARG A 40 34.01 66.29 -1.23
C ARG A 40 33.33 67.64 -1.40
N ARG A 41 33.01 68.31 -0.29
CA ARG A 41 32.30 69.60 -0.29
C ARG A 41 33.00 70.66 -1.15
N GLU A 42 34.32 70.77 -1.02
CA GLU A 42 35.18 71.68 -1.78
C GLU A 42 35.18 71.44 -3.30
N ASP A 43 34.84 70.22 -3.72
CA ASP A 43 34.82 69.84 -5.13
C ASP A 43 33.45 70.05 -5.78
N VAL A 44 32.40 70.36 -5.01
CA VAL A 44 31.02 70.41 -5.50
C VAL A 44 30.31 71.74 -5.24
N ILE A 45 30.64 72.46 -4.17
CA ILE A 45 30.02 73.77 -3.89
C ILE A 45 30.55 74.81 -4.88
N ASP A 46 29.67 75.73 -5.28
CA ASP A 46 29.92 76.77 -6.30
C ASP A 46 30.21 76.25 -7.71
N LYS A 47 29.86 74.99 -7.98
CA LYS A 47 29.95 74.38 -9.31
C LYS A 47 28.56 74.10 -9.91
N PRO A 48 28.43 74.08 -11.25
CA PRO A 48 27.21 73.66 -11.91
C PRO A 48 26.83 72.22 -11.57
N LEU A 49 25.55 71.98 -11.23
CA LEU A 49 25.05 70.66 -10.84
C LEU A 49 25.39 69.59 -11.89
N PHE A 50 25.09 69.87 -13.16
CA PHE A 50 25.20 68.89 -14.24
C PHE A 50 26.63 68.75 -14.81
N GLU A 51 27.56 69.62 -14.42
CA GLU A 51 28.98 69.44 -14.73
C GLU A 51 29.60 68.40 -13.79
N VAL A 52 29.29 68.51 -12.50
CA VAL A 52 29.77 67.58 -11.47
C VAL A 52 29.05 66.24 -11.54
N PHE A 53 27.76 66.27 -11.90
CA PHE A 53 26.88 65.11 -12.00
C PHE A 53 26.40 64.94 -13.45
N SER A 54 27.34 64.66 -14.34
CA SER A 54 27.08 64.40 -15.76
C SER A 54 26.43 63.04 -16.01
N ASP A 55 25.50 62.96 -16.95
CA ASP A 55 24.93 61.69 -17.39
C ASP A 55 25.91 60.87 -18.23
N GLN A 56 25.80 59.54 -18.17
CA GLN A 56 26.55 58.65 -19.06
C GLN A 56 26.01 58.67 -20.49
N GLN A 57 24.72 59.00 -20.65
CA GLN A 57 24.04 59.09 -21.95
C GLN A 57 23.45 60.49 -22.13
N PRO A 58 24.28 61.51 -22.44
CA PRO A 58 23.83 62.89 -22.57
C PRO A 58 22.80 63.10 -23.69
N ASP A 59 22.78 62.20 -24.69
CA ASP A 59 21.86 62.23 -25.82
C ASP A 59 20.53 61.48 -25.56
N ASP A 60 20.39 60.75 -24.44
CA ASP A 60 19.12 60.09 -24.09
C ASP A 60 18.18 61.09 -23.38
N PRO A 61 17.04 61.46 -23.99
CA PRO A 61 16.07 62.38 -23.38
C PRO A 61 15.37 61.80 -22.14
N ASN A 62 15.50 60.50 -21.89
CA ASN A 62 14.99 59.79 -20.72
C ASN A 62 16.08 59.46 -19.69
N SER A 63 17.28 59.98 -19.89
CA SER A 63 18.37 59.86 -18.92
C SER A 63 18.01 60.52 -17.59
N GLY A 64 18.67 60.07 -16.51
CA GLY A 64 18.39 60.56 -15.16
C GLY A 64 18.66 62.06 -15.03
N ALA A 65 19.75 62.54 -15.64
CA ALA A 65 20.11 63.96 -15.62
C ALA A 65 19.14 64.81 -16.46
N ALA A 66 18.72 64.33 -17.64
CA ALA A 66 17.73 65.02 -18.47
C ALA A 66 16.37 65.14 -17.75
N THR A 67 15.94 64.06 -17.09
CA THR A 67 14.72 64.01 -16.29
C THR A 67 14.79 64.98 -15.10
N LEU A 68 15.92 65.00 -14.38
CA LEU A 68 16.14 65.95 -13.28
C LEU A 68 16.15 67.39 -13.78
N ARG A 69 16.87 67.70 -14.86
CA ARG A 69 16.93 69.05 -15.46
C ARG A 69 15.54 69.57 -15.82
N ARG A 70 14.71 68.75 -16.45
CA ARG A 70 13.32 69.09 -16.78
C ARG A 70 12.50 69.39 -15.53
N SER A 71 12.68 68.60 -14.46
CA SER A 71 12.02 68.84 -13.19
C SER A 71 12.43 70.17 -12.55
N LEU A 72 13.72 70.50 -12.52
CA LEU A 72 14.22 71.78 -11.99
C LEU A 72 13.70 72.97 -12.81
N GLN A 73 13.70 72.87 -14.14
CA GLN A 73 13.11 73.88 -15.03
C GLN A 73 11.62 74.12 -14.72
N GLN A 74 10.86 73.04 -14.52
CA GLN A 74 9.45 73.13 -14.15
C GLN A 74 9.24 73.77 -12.77
N VAL A 75 10.12 73.50 -11.79
CA VAL A 75 10.06 74.17 -10.48
C VAL A 75 10.25 75.68 -10.62
N ILE A 76 11.22 76.13 -11.42
CA ILE A 76 11.44 77.56 -11.67
C ILE A 76 10.24 78.18 -12.40
N ALA A 77 9.76 77.53 -13.47
CA ALA A 77 8.69 78.07 -14.30
C ALA A 77 7.33 78.13 -13.58
N THR A 78 7.02 77.15 -12.74
CA THR A 78 5.71 77.03 -12.07
C THR A 78 5.72 77.52 -10.63
N GLY A 79 6.88 77.58 -9.99
CA GLY A 79 7.00 77.82 -8.55
C GLY A 79 6.33 76.75 -7.68
N GLN A 80 6.12 75.54 -8.21
CA GLN A 80 5.53 74.39 -7.51
C GLN A 80 6.56 73.28 -7.25
N THR A 81 6.32 72.47 -6.22
CA THR A 81 7.18 71.32 -5.88
C THR A 81 6.99 70.18 -6.88
N GLN A 82 8.09 69.66 -7.42
CA GLN A 82 8.10 68.49 -8.30
C GLN A 82 8.52 67.24 -7.53
N ARG A 83 7.92 66.10 -7.85
CA ARG A 83 8.26 64.79 -7.29
C ARG A 83 8.52 63.79 -8.41
N LEU A 84 9.66 63.12 -8.33
CA LEU A 84 10.04 62.05 -9.26
C LEU A 84 10.23 60.76 -8.45
N THR A 85 9.78 59.64 -9.01
CA THR A 85 9.83 58.33 -8.35
C THR A 85 10.70 57.39 -9.17
N GLN A 86 11.61 56.69 -8.50
CA GLN A 86 12.49 55.68 -9.12
C GLN A 86 13.30 56.19 -10.33
N VAL A 87 13.85 57.41 -10.25
CA VAL A 87 14.74 57.94 -11.28
C VAL A 87 16.03 57.13 -11.27
N ARG A 88 16.38 56.54 -12.42
CA ARG A 88 17.64 55.84 -12.62
C ARG A 88 18.75 56.87 -12.81
N TYR A 89 19.70 56.92 -11.89
CA TYR A 89 20.84 57.83 -11.97
C TYR A 89 22.07 57.16 -11.37
N ALA A 90 23.12 56.99 -12.17
CA ALA A 90 24.33 56.31 -11.75
C ALA A 90 25.30 57.26 -11.03
N ILE A 91 25.81 56.84 -9.87
CA ILE A 91 26.83 57.59 -9.13
C ILE A 91 28.22 57.17 -9.61
N ARG A 92 29.07 58.15 -9.91
CA ARG A 92 30.46 57.91 -10.28
C ARG A 92 31.25 57.43 -9.06
N ARG A 93 31.98 56.32 -9.20
CA ARG A 93 32.91 55.85 -8.18
C ARG A 93 34.24 56.62 -8.28
N PRO A 94 34.90 56.91 -7.15
CA PRO A 94 36.26 57.47 -7.16
C PRO A 94 37.22 56.56 -7.94
N ASP A 95 38.16 57.15 -8.67
CA ASP A 95 39.17 56.39 -9.43
C ASP A 95 40.01 55.50 -8.51
N SER A 96 40.17 55.89 -7.24
CA SER A 96 40.83 55.10 -6.18
C SER A 96 40.07 53.82 -5.78
N SER A 97 38.79 53.70 -6.11
CA SER A 97 37.93 52.54 -5.78
C SER A 97 37.57 51.71 -7.02
N GLY A 98 38.42 51.75 -8.06
CA GLY A 98 38.24 51.01 -9.31
C GLY A 98 37.53 51.78 -10.42
N GLY A 99 37.17 53.06 -10.18
CA GLY A 99 36.47 53.90 -11.15
C GLY A 99 35.12 53.36 -11.59
N GLY A 100 34.56 53.93 -12.66
CA GLY A 100 33.27 53.51 -13.22
C GLY A 100 32.06 54.13 -12.49
N PHE A 101 30.89 53.54 -12.71
CA PHE A 101 29.61 54.06 -12.23
C PHE A 101 28.81 52.96 -11.54
N GLU A 102 28.09 53.34 -10.50
CA GLU A 102 27.17 52.49 -9.76
C GLU A 102 25.75 52.94 -10.06
N GLU A 103 24.97 52.08 -10.72
CA GLU A 103 23.57 52.38 -11.00
C GLU A 103 22.76 52.42 -9.70
N ARG A 104 22.03 53.52 -9.49
CA ARG A 104 21.16 53.72 -8.34
C ARG A 104 19.80 54.26 -8.76
N PHE A 105 18.81 54.02 -7.92
CA PHE A 105 17.44 54.48 -8.09
C PHE A 105 17.05 55.45 -6.99
N TRP A 106 16.50 56.60 -7.39
CA TRP A 106 16.25 57.71 -6.49
C TRP A 106 14.78 58.13 -6.52
N ASN A 107 14.22 58.37 -5.34
CA ASN A 107 13.05 59.25 -5.24
C ASN A 107 13.56 60.67 -5.03
N VAL A 108 13.05 61.61 -5.83
CA VAL A 108 13.53 63.00 -5.84
C VAL A 108 12.37 63.94 -5.54
N VAL A 109 12.61 64.90 -4.67
CA VAL A 109 11.70 66.03 -4.42
C VAL A 109 12.46 67.33 -4.66
N ASN A 110 11.97 68.14 -5.60
CA ASN A 110 12.51 69.46 -5.90
C ASN A 110 11.52 70.52 -5.43
N ALA A 111 11.83 71.23 -4.36
CA ALA A 111 10.96 72.23 -3.74
C ALA A 111 11.51 73.66 -3.95
N PRO A 112 10.69 74.62 -4.44
CA PRO A 112 11.13 75.98 -4.65
C PRO A 112 11.26 76.75 -3.33
N VAL A 113 12.30 77.56 -3.22
CA VAL A 113 12.46 78.60 -2.18
C VAL A 113 12.32 79.94 -2.86
N LYS A 114 11.32 80.71 -2.46
CA LYS A 114 10.97 81.98 -3.09
C LYS A 114 11.55 83.17 -2.32
N ASP A 115 11.88 84.24 -3.03
CA ASP A 115 12.21 85.53 -2.43
C ASP A 115 10.94 86.33 -2.04
N ALA A 116 11.13 87.57 -1.57
CA ALA A 116 10.04 88.42 -1.11
C ALA A 116 9.11 88.83 -2.27
N GLU A 117 9.62 88.84 -3.50
CA GLU A 117 8.93 89.14 -4.74
C GLU A 117 8.21 87.91 -5.33
N GLY A 118 8.35 86.74 -4.70
CA GLY A 118 7.71 85.49 -5.09
C GLY A 118 8.44 84.73 -6.21
N GLN A 119 9.63 85.18 -6.61
CA GLN A 119 10.46 84.51 -7.62
C GLN A 119 11.25 83.37 -6.97
N VAL A 120 11.43 82.27 -7.69
CA VAL A 120 12.20 81.13 -7.20
C VAL A 120 13.69 81.52 -7.17
N ARG A 121 14.27 81.60 -5.97
CA ARG A 121 15.68 81.96 -5.77
C ARG A 121 16.57 80.73 -5.60
N TYR A 122 16.06 79.71 -4.90
CA TYR A 122 16.75 78.44 -4.70
C TYR A 122 15.79 77.27 -4.89
N ILE A 123 16.34 76.08 -5.11
CA ILE A 123 15.59 74.83 -5.12
C ILE A 123 16.22 73.89 -4.08
N ILE A 124 15.41 73.40 -3.16
CA ILE A 124 15.78 72.31 -2.26
C ILE A 124 15.56 70.99 -3.01
N HIS A 125 16.66 70.33 -3.34
CA HIS A 125 16.71 69.01 -3.95
C HIS A 125 16.92 67.97 -2.86
N ARG A 126 15.89 67.20 -2.54
CA ARG A 126 15.95 66.06 -1.62
C ARG A 126 15.92 64.77 -2.41
N VAL A 127 16.80 63.84 -2.06
CA VAL A 127 16.77 62.49 -2.64
C VAL A 127 16.69 61.41 -1.56
N GLU A 128 16.18 60.26 -1.95
CA GLU A 128 16.15 59.03 -1.16
C GLU A 128 16.62 57.88 -2.05
N ASP A 129 17.64 57.15 -1.59
CA ASP A 129 18.15 55.97 -2.28
C ASP A 129 17.23 54.78 -2.05
N VAL A 130 16.55 54.33 -3.10
CA VAL A 130 15.61 53.19 -3.05
C VAL A 130 16.17 51.96 -3.76
N THR A 131 17.46 51.94 -4.07
CA THR A 131 18.13 50.87 -4.82
C THR A 131 18.00 49.52 -4.10
N ALA A 132 18.32 49.47 -2.80
CA ALA A 132 18.22 48.24 -2.01
C ALA A 132 16.77 47.72 -1.91
N GLN A 133 15.80 48.63 -1.70
CA GLN A 133 14.38 48.27 -1.61
C GLN A 133 13.85 47.73 -2.95
N ARG A 134 14.29 48.33 -4.06
CA ARG A 134 13.93 47.88 -5.40
C ARG A 134 14.48 46.47 -5.67
N HIS A 135 15.78 46.27 -5.47
CA HIS A 135 16.39 44.95 -5.68
C HIS A 135 15.77 43.87 -4.79
N ALA A 136 15.46 44.18 -3.53
CA ALA A 136 14.78 43.24 -2.64
C ALA A 136 13.38 42.87 -3.17
N ARG A 137 12.61 43.85 -3.67
CA ARG A 137 11.29 43.59 -4.26
C ARG A 137 11.36 42.80 -5.57
N GLU A 138 12.34 43.10 -6.42
CA GLU A 138 12.55 42.37 -7.68
C GLU A 138 12.97 40.92 -7.40
N LEU A 139 13.89 40.71 -6.47
CA LEU A 139 14.32 39.36 -6.06
C LEU A 139 13.16 38.58 -5.45
N ALA A 140 12.39 39.17 -4.54
CA ALA A 140 11.22 38.52 -3.94
C ALA A 140 10.16 38.14 -4.98
N ARG A 141 9.94 39.00 -5.99
CA ARG A 141 9.04 38.69 -7.11
C ARG A 141 9.57 37.56 -7.98
N ALA A 142 10.85 37.58 -8.31
CA ALA A 142 11.48 36.53 -9.09
C ALA A 142 11.40 35.17 -8.35
N GLN A 143 11.66 35.16 -7.04
CA GLN A 143 11.54 33.96 -6.21
C GLN A 143 10.11 33.44 -6.13
N LEU A 144 9.12 34.33 -5.97
CA LEU A 144 7.71 33.92 -5.95
C LEU A 144 7.32 33.32 -7.30
N GLN A 145 7.70 33.97 -8.40
CA GLN A 145 7.44 33.46 -9.74
C GLN A 145 8.09 32.10 -9.98
N GLU A 146 9.36 31.93 -9.60
CA GLU A 146 10.06 30.65 -9.73
C GLU A 146 9.38 29.55 -8.87
N SER A 147 8.95 29.90 -7.65
CA SER A 147 8.22 28.98 -6.77
C SER A 147 6.88 28.57 -7.37
N ASP A 148 6.11 29.51 -7.91
CA ASP A 148 4.81 29.26 -8.54
C ASP A 148 4.97 28.43 -9.82
N GLU A 149 5.95 28.74 -10.67
CA GLU A 149 6.27 27.96 -11.87
C GLU A 149 6.66 26.53 -11.52
N ARG A 150 7.51 26.36 -10.49
CA ARG A 150 7.93 25.04 -10.01
C ARG A 150 6.76 24.23 -9.44
N LEU A 151 5.89 24.86 -8.64
CA LEU A 151 4.69 24.21 -8.10
C LEU A 151 3.74 23.78 -9.23
N ASN A 152 3.46 24.68 -10.17
CA ASN A 152 2.60 24.40 -11.32
C ASN A 152 3.16 23.28 -12.19
N ALA A 153 4.49 23.24 -12.42
CA ALA A 153 5.13 22.15 -13.15
C ALA A 153 4.99 20.80 -12.43
N ALA A 154 5.14 20.76 -11.10
CA ALA A 154 4.96 19.55 -10.31
C ALA A 154 3.53 19.02 -10.36
N LEU A 155 2.53 19.91 -10.27
CA LEU A 155 1.11 19.57 -10.41
C LEU A 155 0.79 19.04 -11.82
N LEU A 156 1.32 19.69 -12.85
CA LEU A 156 1.13 19.27 -14.24
C LEU A 156 1.71 17.87 -14.52
N VAL A 157 2.94 17.60 -14.09
CA VAL A 157 3.62 16.31 -14.32
C VAL A 157 2.94 15.17 -13.56
N SER A 158 2.42 15.44 -12.37
CA SER A 158 1.68 14.45 -11.58
C SER A 158 0.24 14.24 -12.06
N GLY A 159 -0.26 15.06 -12.98
CA GLY A 159 -1.66 15.06 -13.38
C GLY A 159 -2.61 15.41 -12.23
N THR A 160 -2.11 16.13 -11.23
CA THR A 160 -2.87 16.52 -10.05
C THR A 160 -3.69 17.78 -10.36
N GLY A 161 -4.99 17.71 -10.14
CA GLY A 161 -5.88 18.87 -10.17
C GLY A 161 -6.16 19.39 -8.78
N THR A 162 -6.11 20.71 -8.59
CA THR A 162 -6.41 21.36 -7.31
C THR A 162 -7.76 22.07 -7.33
N PHE A 163 -8.36 22.18 -6.14
CA PHE A 163 -9.61 22.88 -5.95
C PHE A 163 -9.65 23.63 -4.62
N TYR A 164 -10.49 24.65 -4.61
CA TYR A 164 -10.86 25.45 -3.45
C TYR A 164 -12.37 25.49 -3.37
N TRP A 165 -12.96 24.99 -2.29
CA TRP A 165 -14.40 24.94 -2.12
C TRP A 165 -14.84 25.81 -0.93
N GLN A 166 -15.57 26.87 -1.24
CA GLN A 166 -16.14 27.77 -0.25
C GLN A 166 -17.42 27.17 0.34
N LEU A 167 -17.40 26.82 1.62
CA LEU A 167 -18.49 26.07 2.27
C LEU A 167 -19.77 26.90 2.40
N ALA A 168 -19.65 28.21 2.65
CA ALA A 168 -20.81 29.09 2.82
C ALA A 168 -21.63 29.28 1.53
N SER A 169 -20.96 29.45 0.39
CA SER A 169 -21.62 29.69 -0.91
C SER A 169 -21.73 28.43 -1.78
N GLN A 170 -21.10 27.33 -1.37
CA GLN A 170 -21.00 26.10 -2.14
C GLN A 170 -20.27 26.26 -3.49
N ARG A 171 -19.53 27.36 -3.68
CA ARG A 171 -18.74 27.63 -4.89
C ARG A 171 -17.44 26.86 -4.85
N ILE A 172 -17.06 26.25 -5.97
CA ILE A 172 -15.83 25.48 -6.13
C ILE A 172 -14.98 26.12 -7.24
N ASP A 173 -13.84 26.66 -6.85
CA ASP A 173 -12.82 27.15 -7.77
C ASP A 173 -11.84 26.00 -8.07
N MET A 174 -11.55 25.77 -9.34
CA MET A 174 -10.72 24.65 -9.81
C MET A 174 -9.61 25.16 -10.72
N ASP A 175 -8.44 24.54 -10.64
CA ASP A 175 -7.40 24.77 -11.64
C ASP A 175 -7.71 24.07 -12.98
N THR A 176 -6.90 24.35 -14.00
CA THR A 176 -7.07 23.77 -15.33
C THR A 176 -6.97 22.24 -15.34
N ALA A 177 -6.15 21.65 -14.47
CA ALA A 177 -5.98 20.21 -14.40
C ALA A 177 -7.22 19.53 -13.80
N MET A 178 -7.80 20.11 -12.74
CA MET A 178 -9.03 19.62 -12.12
C MET A 178 -10.22 19.72 -13.08
N LEU A 179 -10.36 20.84 -13.80
CA LEU A 179 -11.41 20.99 -14.82
C LEU A 179 -11.34 19.88 -15.87
N ARG A 180 -10.13 19.45 -16.27
CA ARG A 180 -9.94 18.30 -17.18
C ARG A 180 -10.31 16.98 -16.53
N LEU A 181 -9.84 16.73 -15.31
CA LEU A 181 -10.15 15.50 -14.56
C LEU A 181 -11.66 15.31 -14.38
N MET A 182 -12.39 16.41 -14.17
CA MET A 182 -13.83 16.43 -13.95
C MET A 182 -14.66 16.58 -15.24
N GLY A 183 -14.02 16.91 -16.38
CA GLY A 183 -14.71 17.15 -17.65
C GLY A 183 -15.58 18.41 -17.65
N MET A 184 -15.13 19.44 -16.94
CA MET A 184 -15.83 20.71 -16.73
C MET A 184 -15.12 21.89 -17.39
N GLU A 185 -14.27 21.63 -18.40
CA GLU A 185 -13.65 22.69 -19.18
C GLU A 185 -14.70 23.62 -19.83
N GLY A 186 -14.49 24.94 -19.71
CA GLY A 186 -15.40 25.95 -20.24
C GLY A 186 -16.59 26.30 -19.35
N PHE A 187 -16.71 25.70 -18.17
CA PHE A 187 -17.65 26.17 -17.14
C PHE A 187 -17.19 27.53 -16.59
N GLY A 188 -18.16 28.38 -16.28
CA GLY A 188 -17.94 29.65 -15.60
C GLY A 188 -17.81 29.43 -14.09
N GLU A 189 -18.79 29.94 -13.33
CA GLU A 189 -18.90 29.60 -11.92
C GLU A 189 -19.36 28.15 -11.75
N ILE A 190 -18.69 27.42 -10.86
CA ILE A 190 -18.99 26.02 -10.55
C ILE A 190 -19.45 25.93 -9.11
N TYR A 191 -20.55 25.23 -8.88
CA TYR A 191 -21.09 24.94 -7.56
C TYR A 191 -21.06 23.44 -7.28
N LEU A 192 -21.20 23.04 -6.00
CA LEU A 192 -21.24 21.62 -5.62
C LEU A 192 -22.29 20.82 -6.41
N SER A 193 -23.44 21.44 -6.72
CA SER A 193 -24.48 20.81 -7.55
C SER A 193 -23.97 20.39 -8.92
N ASP A 194 -23.20 21.25 -9.60
CA ASP A 194 -22.65 20.99 -10.93
C ASP A 194 -21.60 19.87 -10.86
N LEU A 195 -20.80 19.86 -9.78
CA LEU A 195 -19.82 18.82 -9.52
C LEU A 195 -20.49 17.45 -9.37
N LEU A 196 -21.58 17.37 -8.60
CA LEU A 196 -22.31 16.13 -8.35
C LEU A 196 -22.92 15.52 -9.62
N GLU A 197 -23.25 16.33 -10.63
CA GLU A 197 -23.72 15.83 -11.93
C GLU A 197 -22.67 14.98 -12.65
N ARG A 198 -21.38 15.30 -12.46
CA ARG A 198 -20.25 14.56 -13.04
C ARG A 198 -19.88 13.33 -12.23
N VAL A 199 -20.19 13.32 -10.94
CA VAL A 199 -19.92 12.16 -10.06
C VAL A 199 -20.89 11.03 -10.38
N HIS A 200 -20.38 9.81 -10.40
CA HIS A 200 -21.17 8.61 -10.62
C HIS A 200 -22.28 8.48 -9.58
N HIS A 201 -23.49 8.10 -10.01
CA HIS A 201 -24.70 8.11 -9.17
C HIS A 201 -24.56 7.38 -7.82
N GLN A 202 -23.80 6.27 -7.78
CA GLN A 202 -23.55 5.51 -6.55
C GLN A 202 -22.66 6.23 -5.53
N ASP A 203 -21.87 7.22 -5.95
CA ASP A 203 -20.89 7.90 -5.09
C ASP A 203 -21.41 9.27 -4.61
N ARG A 204 -22.50 9.79 -5.21
CA ARG A 204 -23.06 11.13 -4.92
C ARG A 204 -23.51 11.29 -3.48
N GLU A 205 -24.32 10.37 -2.96
CA GLU A 205 -24.85 10.45 -1.59
C GLU A 205 -23.71 10.46 -0.56
N ARG A 206 -22.71 9.59 -0.76
CA ARG A 206 -21.53 9.53 0.11
C ARG A 206 -20.70 10.82 0.04
N MET A 207 -20.57 11.44 -1.14
CA MET A 207 -19.85 12.70 -1.30
C MET A 207 -20.58 13.85 -0.59
N VAL A 208 -21.90 13.94 -0.71
CA VAL A 208 -22.72 14.94 0.00
C VAL A 208 -22.56 14.80 1.50
N LEU A 209 -22.72 13.59 2.03
CA LEU A 209 -22.59 13.33 3.47
C LEU A 209 -21.19 13.69 4.01
N LEU A 210 -20.14 13.38 3.24
CA LEU A 210 -18.77 13.75 3.60
C LEU A 210 -18.60 15.28 3.57
N GLY A 211 -19.19 15.95 2.58
CA GLY A 211 -19.22 17.40 2.48
C GLY A 211 -19.91 18.08 3.66
N GLU A 212 -21.05 17.54 4.11
CA GLU A 212 -21.78 18.03 5.28
C GLU A 212 -20.95 17.91 6.56
N ARG A 213 -20.24 16.79 6.75
CA ARG A 213 -19.31 16.62 7.88
C ARG A 213 -18.16 17.62 7.85
N CYS A 214 -17.61 17.90 6.66
CA CYS A 214 -16.61 18.95 6.53
C CYS A 214 -17.17 20.32 6.92
N ALA A 215 -18.42 20.62 6.53
CA ALA A 215 -19.06 21.90 6.81
C ALA A 215 -19.47 22.08 8.29
N ILE A 216 -19.89 21.00 8.96
CA ILE A 216 -20.46 21.05 10.31
C ILE A 216 -19.40 20.71 11.37
N ASP A 217 -18.69 19.60 11.18
CA ASP A 217 -17.77 19.04 12.18
C ASP A 217 -16.33 19.58 12.01
N GLY A 218 -16.03 20.16 10.83
CA GLY A 218 -14.68 20.64 10.51
C GLY A 218 -13.71 19.54 10.08
N ASP A 219 -14.23 18.36 9.73
CA ASP A 219 -13.42 17.24 9.25
C ASP A 219 -12.73 17.55 7.91
N ASP A 220 -11.61 16.87 7.66
CA ASP A 220 -10.94 16.85 6.35
C ASP A 220 -11.70 15.95 5.36
N PHE A 221 -11.55 16.23 4.07
CA PHE A 221 -12.16 15.46 2.99
C PHE A 221 -11.16 14.42 2.46
N GLU A 222 -11.56 13.15 2.43
CA GLU A 222 -10.81 12.10 1.72
C GLU A 222 -11.75 11.06 1.09
N MET A 223 -11.64 10.86 -0.23
CA MET A 223 -12.56 10.00 -0.96
C MET A 223 -11.97 9.45 -2.26
N HIS A 224 -12.22 8.16 -2.50
CA HIS A 224 -12.18 7.57 -3.85
C HIS A 224 -13.59 7.63 -4.44
N PHE A 225 -13.74 8.24 -5.61
CA PHE A 225 -15.04 8.38 -6.28
C PHE A 225 -14.89 8.29 -7.78
N ARG A 226 -15.97 7.92 -8.46
CA ARG A 226 -16.01 7.82 -9.92
C ARG A 226 -16.58 9.09 -10.54
N VAL A 227 -16.00 9.49 -11.66
CA VAL A 227 -16.50 10.56 -12.51
C VAL A 227 -16.86 10.02 -13.89
N LEU A 228 -17.88 10.63 -14.48
CA LEU A 228 -18.41 10.28 -15.80
C LEU A 228 -17.99 11.35 -16.81
N LEU A 229 -16.97 11.03 -17.60
CA LEU A 229 -16.46 11.90 -18.66
C LEU A 229 -17.10 11.53 -20.00
N PRO A 230 -17.77 12.46 -20.71
CA PRO A 230 -18.46 12.16 -21.97
C PRO A 230 -17.59 11.49 -23.04
N ALA A 231 -16.30 11.88 -23.13
CA ALA A 231 -15.38 11.37 -24.14
C ALA A 231 -14.51 10.19 -23.68
N LEU A 232 -14.29 10.06 -22.37
CA LEU A 232 -13.30 9.13 -21.79
C LEU A 232 -13.93 7.99 -20.98
N GLY A 233 -15.24 8.04 -20.74
CA GLY A 233 -15.98 7.08 -19.94
C GLY A 233 -15.77 7.28 -18.44
N GLU A 234 -15.96 6.20 -17.68
CA GLU A 234 -15.74 6.20 -16.23
C GLU A 234 -14.25 6.34 -15.89
N ARG A 235 -13.96 7.20 -14.92
CA ARG A 235 -12.65 7.37 -14.30
C ARG A 235 -12.78 7.35 -12.79
N TRP A 236 -11.77 6.82 -12.11
CA TRP A 236 -11.64 6.86 -10.66
C TRP A 236 -10.72 8.01 -10.27
N LEU A 237 -11.23 8.91 -9.43
CA LEU A 237 -10.43 9.96 -8.81
C LEU A 237 -10.24 9.65 -7.33
N PHE A 238 -9.06 9.99 -6.82
CA PHE A 238 -8.80 10.08 -5.39
C PHE A 238 -8.63 11.54 -5.02
N GLY A 239 -9.54 12.06 -4.21
CA GLY A 239 -9.53 13.44 -3.73
C GLY A 239 -9.19 13.51 -2.25
N ARG A 240 -8.32 14.46 -1.89
CA ARG A 240 -8.02 14.81 -0.51
C ARG A 240 -7.99 16.32 -0.32
N ALA A 241 -8.65 16.82 0.72
CA ALA A 241 -8.71 18.25 1.04
C ALA A 241 -8.63 18.48 2.54
N MET A 242 -8.02 19.59 2.93
CA MET A 242 -7.97 20.04 4.31
C MET A 242 -8.98 21.14 4.58
N ASN A 243 -9.54 21.13 5.78
CA ASN A 243 -10.48 22.16 6.23
C ASN A 243 -9.74 23.37 6.79
N VAL A 244 -10.06 24.55 6.27
CA VAL A 244 -9.50 25.82 6.77
C VAL A 244 -10.57 26.61 7.48
N HIS A 245 -10.23 27.00 8.71
CA HIS A 245 -11.13 27.66 9.63
C HIS A 245 -10.96 29.18 9.58
N ASP A 246 -12.03 29.92 9.84
CA ASP A 246 -12.00 31.38 9.96
C ASP A 246 -11.42 31.86 11.31
N GLN A 247 -11.41 33.18 11.53
CA GLN A 247 -10.93 33.77 12.79
C GLN A 247 -11.78 33.38 14.02
N ALA A 248 -13.02 32.93 13.82
CA ALA A 248 -13.92 32.45 14.87
C ALA A 248 -13.77 30.94 15.12
N GLY A 249 -12.88 30.26 14.39
CA GLY A 249 -12.64 28.82 14.49
C GLY A 249 -13.72 27.98 13.79
N GLN A 250 -14.53 28.57 12.92
CA GLN A 250 -15.56 27.85 12.17
C GLN A 250 -15.03 27.41 10.79
N PRO A 251 -15.45 26.25 10.25
CA PRO A 251 -15.10 25.83 8.90
C PRO A 251 -15.45 26.89 7.85
N SER A 252 -14.46 27.36 7.09
CA SER A 252 -14.66 28.39 6.06
C SER A 252 -14.60 27.83 4.65
N TYR A 253 -13.57 27.02 4.36
CA TYR A 253 -13.36 26.45 3.03
C TYR A 253 -12.53 25.18 3.09
N LEU A 254 -12.66 24.35 2.06
CA LEU A 254 -11.80 23.20 1.80
C LEU A 254 -10.80 23.55 0.71
N ILE A 255 -9.54 23.18 0.88
CA ILE A 255 -8.53 23.25 -0.18
C ILE A 255 -7.91 21.88 -0.36
N GLY A 256 -7.88 21.40 -1.59
CA GLY A 256 -7.52 20.03 -1.86
C GLY A 256 -7.04 19.76 -3.27
N ALA A 257 -6.74 18.49 -3.49
CA ALA A 257 -6.27 18.01 -4.77
C ALA A 257 -6.88 16.64 -5.08
N CYS A 258 -7.04 16.37 -6.37
CA CYS A 258 -7.45 15.08 -6.91
C CYS A 258 -6.42 14.56 -7.90
N ILE A 259 -6.26 13.24 -7.93
CA ILE A 259 -5.47 12.52 -8.92
C ILE A 259 -6.32 11.43 -9.58
N ASP A 260 -6.05 11.14 -10.86
CA ASP A 260 -6.64 10.00 -11.55
C ASP A 260 -5.96 8.71 -11.09
N VAL A 261 -6.74 7.82 -10.47
CA VAL A 261 -6.30 6.51 -9.98
C VAL A 261 -6.97 5.37 -10.74
N THR A 262 -7.50 5.63 -11.94
CA THR A 262 -8.22 4.65 -12.76
C THR A 262 -7.37 3.43 -13.06
N ASP A 263 -6.13 3.62 -13.50
CA ASP A 263 -5.27 2.48 -13.84
C ASP A 263 -4.89 1.67 -12.60
N HIS A 264 -4.62 2.35 -11.48
CA HIS A 264 -4.39 1.69 -10.19
C HIS A 264 -5.61 0.86 -9.75
N LYS A 265 -6.82 1.44 -9.81
CA LYS A 265 -8.08 0.76 -9.46
C LYS A 265 -8.39 -0.40 -10.40
N ARG A 266 -8.09 -0.27 -11.69
CA ARG A 266 -8.25 -1.37 -12.66
C ARG A 266 -7.32 -2.54 -12.34
N THR A 267 -6.06 -2.27 -12.00
CA THR A 267 -5.11 -3.31 -11.58
C THR A 267 -5.56 -3.97 -10.28
N GLU A 268 -5.98 -3.20 -9.28
CA GLU A 268 -6.48 -3.72 -8.00
C GLU A 268 -7.67 -4.66 -8.21
N LEU A 269 -8.68 -4.23 -8.97
CA LEU A 269 -9.86 -5.04 -9.28
C LEU A 269 -9.52 -6.28 -10.13
N ALA A 270 -8.55 -6.18 -11.04
CA ALA A 270 -8.09 -7.32 -11.83
C ALA A 270 -7.37 -8.37 -10.96
N LEU A 271 -6.56 -7.92 -9.99
CA LEU A 271 -5.90 -8.80 -9.02
C LEU A 271 -6.92 -9.52 -8.13
N GLN A 272 -7.93 -8.80 -7.63
CA GLN A 272 -9.01 -9.39 -6.84
C GLN A 272 -9.75 -10.48 -7.62
N ARG A 273 -10.17 -10.20 -8.86
CA ARG A 273 -10.83 -11.20 -9.72
C ARG A 273 -9.96 -12.42 -10.00
N LEU A 274 -8.65 -12.22 -10.20
CA LEU A 274 -7.71 -13.32 -10.40
C LEU A 274 -7.61 -14.17 -9.13
N ASN A 275 -7.57 -13.55 -7.96
CA ASN A 275 -7.53 -14.26 -6.69
C ASN A 275 -8.79 -15.11 -6.48
N ASP A 276 -9.98 -14.54 -6.67
CA ASP A 276 -11.25 -15.26 -6.57
C ASP A 276 -11.30 -16.46 -7.53
N THR A 277 -10.82 -16.27 -8.76
CA THR A 277 -10.76 -17.34 -9.77
C THR A 277 -9.74 -18.42 -9.39
N LEU A 278 -8.60 -18.04 -8.82
CA LEU A 278 -7.58 -18.98 -8.36
C LEU A 278 -8.08 -19.80 -7.16
N GLU A 279 -8.76 -19.17 -6.20
CA GLU A 279 -9.37 -19.84 -5.06
C GLU A 279 -10.35 -20.91 -5.54
N SER A 280 -11.28 -20.55 -6.44
CA SER A 280 -12.22 -21.49 -7.04
C SER A 280 -11.52 -22.66 -7.76
N ARG A 281 -10.48 -22.40 -8.56
CA ARG A 281 -9.72 -23.46 -9.25
C ARG A 281 -8.94 -24.36 -8.30
N VAL A 282 -8.42 -23.81 -7.20
CA VAL A 282 -7.71 -24.59 -6.18
C VAL A 282 -8.68 -25.55 -5.48
N GLU A 283 -9.87 -25.08 -5.12
CA GLU A 283 -10.92 -25.93 -4.55
C GLU A 283 -11.31 -27.09 -5.48
N GLU A 284 -11.54 -26.80 -6.77
CA GLU A 284 -11.83 -27.82 -7.78
C GLU A 284 -10.70 -28.84 -7.91
N ALA A 285 -9.44 -28.37 -7.94
CA ALA A 285 -8.27 -29.25 -8.05
C ALA A 285 -8.10 -30.15 -6.81
N ILE A 286 -8.37 -29.62 -5.61
CA ILE A 286 -8.34 -30.39 -4.36
C ILE A 286 -9.42 -31.48 -4.38
N ALA A 287 -10.64 -31.14 -4.79
CA ALA A 287 -11.74 -32.09 -4.90
C ALA A 287 -11.46 -33.19 -5.92
N ALA A 288 -10.96 -32.83 -7.11
CA ALA A 288 -10.60 -33.79 -8.16
C ALA A 288 -9.48 -34.73 -7.69
N ARG A 289 -8.47 -34.19 -7.00
CA ARG A 289 -7.37 -34.99 -6.43
C ARG A 289 -7.88 -35.98 -5.38
N ALA A 290 -8.73 -35.54 -4.46
CA ALA A 290 -9.31 -36.42 -3.43
C ALA A 290 -10.12 -37.57 -4.05
N ALA A 291 -10.89 -37.29 -5.11
CA ALA A 291 -11.64 -38.30 -5.84
C ALA A 291 -10.70 -39.31 -6.54
N ALA A 292 -9.63 -38.84 -7.17
CA ALA A 292 -8.62 -39.70 -7.81
C ALA A 292 -7.88 -40.59 -6.81
N GLU A 293 -7.49 -40.03 -5.65
CA GLU A 293 -6.87 -40.79 -4.56
C GLU A 293 -7.81 -41.89 -4.04
N SER A 294 -9.09 -41.58 -3.83
CA SER A 294 -10.10 -42.58 -3.43
C SER A 294 -10.29 -43.67 -4.50
N ALA A 295 -10.32 -43.30 -5.78
CA ALA A 295 -10.47 -44.27 -6.88
C ALA A 295 -9.25 -45.20 -6.97
N LEU A 296 -8.04 -44.65 -6.81
CA LEU A 296 -6.80 -45.43 -6.79
C LEU A 296 -6.79 -46.42 -5.62
N HIS A 297 -7.18 -45.99 -4.43
CA HIS A 297 -7.28 -46.87 -3.27
C HIS A 297 -8.27 -48.02 -3.50
N GLN A 298 -9.42 -47.73 -4.12
CA GLN A 298 -10.41 -48.75 -4.47
C GLN A 298 -9.89 -49.71 -5.56
N ALA A 299 -9.14 -49.22 -6.55
CA ALA A 299 -8.53 -50.05 -7.59
C ALA A 299 -7.47 -50.99 -7.02
N GLN A 300 -6.57 -50.50 -6.15
CA GLN A 300 -5.57 -51.31 -5.43
C GLN A 300 -6.24 -52.41 -4.60
N LYS A 301 -7.35 -52.10 -3.93
CA LYS A 301 -8.15 -53.10 -3.22
C LYS A 301 -8.70 -54.17 -4.16
N MET A 302 -9.19 -53.78 -5.33
CA MET A 302 -9.73 -54.71 -6.32
C MET A 302 -8.64 -55.59 -6.93
N GLU A 303 -7.45 -55.05 -7.17
CA GLU A 303 -6.28 -55.80 -7.63
C GLU A 303 -5.86 -56.86 -6.60
N ALA A 304 -5.77 -56.48 -5.32
CA ALA A 304 -5.47 -57.42 -4.24
C ALA A 304 -6.54 -58.53 -4.12
N VAL A 305 -7.83 -58.17 -4.23
CA VAL A 305 -8.92 -59.16 -4.27
C VAL A 305 -8.78 -60.09 -5.49
N GLY A 306 -8.44 -59.55 -6.67
CA GLY A 306 -8.25 -60.34 -7.89
C GLY A 306 -7.13 -61.36 -7.78
N GLN A 307 -5.95 -60.94 -7.29
CA GLN A 307 -4.82 -61.84 -7.04
C GLN A 307 -5.16 -62.92 -6.02
N LEU A 308 -5.81 -62.54 -4.91
CA LEU A 308 -6.24 -63.48 -3.87
C LEU A 308 -7.29 -64.46 -4.39
N THR A 309 -8.24 -64.03 -5.22
CA THR A 309 -9.30 -64.88 -5.76
C THR A 309 -8.74 -65.93 -6.71
N SER A 310 -7.72 -65.59 -7.52
CA SER A 310 -7.07 -66.54 -8.43
C SER A 310 -6.30 -67.62 -7.66
N GLY A 311 -5.51 -67.22 -6.64
CA GLY A 311 -4.81 -68.16 -5.76
C GLY A 311 -5.77 -69.02 -4.94
N LEU A 312 -6.86 -68.44 -4.44
CA LEU A 312 -7.86 -69.19 -3.65
C LEU A 312 -8.70 -70.14 -4.49
N ALA A 313 -9.07 -69.77 -5.71
CA ALA A 313 -9.82 -70.67 -6.59
C ALA A 313 -9.01 -71.94 -6.87
N HIS A 314 -7.69 -71.78 -7.06
CA HIS A 314 -6.77 -72.91 -7.19
C HIS A 314 -6.75 -73.78 -5.93
N ASP A 315 -6.59 -73.18 -4.75
CA ASP A 315 -6.56 -73.93 -3.49
C ASP A 315 -7.89 -74.61 -3.14
N PHE A 316 -9.02 -73.95 -3.43
CA PHE A 316 -10.35 -74.51 -3.24
C PHE A 316 -10.58 -75.72 -4.17
N ASN A 317 -10.17 -75.62 -5.43
CA ASN A 317 -10.21 -76.74 -6.38
C ASN A 317 -9.31 -77.90 -5.94
N ASN A 318 -8.15 -77.62 -5.34
CA ASN A 318 -7.28 -78.66 -4.79
C ASN A 318 -7.94 -79.40 -3.62
N LEU A 319 -8.61 -78.67 -2.72
CA LEU A 319 -9.32 -79.26 -1.58
C LEU A 319 -10.54 -80.07 -2.05
N LEU A 320 -11.33 -79.56 -2.98
CA LEU A 320 -12.43 -80.28 -3.61
C LEU A 320 -11.96 -81.55 -4.31
N GLY A 321 -10.84 -81.47 -5.05
CA GLY A 321 -10.22 -82.62 -5.69
C GLY A 321 -9.83 -83.70 -4.68
N GLY A 322 -9.30 -83.31 -3.52
CA GLY A 322 -9.01 -84.22 -2.41
C GLY A 322 -10.25 -84.91 -1.84
N ILE A 323 -11.33 -84.16 -1.61
CA ILE A 323 -12.61 -84.69 -1.11
C ILE A 323 -13.21 -85.68 -2.12
N VAL A 324 -13.38 -85.25 -3.37
CA VAL A 324 -13.99 -86.05 -4.44
C VAL A 324 -13.15 -87.29 -4.73
N GLY A 325 -11.82 -87.16 -4.77
CA GLY A 325 -10.91 -88.28 -4.97
C GLY A 325 -10.98 -89.31 -3.84
N ALA A 326 -10.97 -88.86 -2.59
CA ALA A 326 -11.07 -89.75 -1.43
C ALA A 326 -12.43 -90.48 -1.37
N LEU A 327 -13.53 -89.76 -1.62
CA LEU A 327 -14.88 -90.35 -1.67
C LEU A 327 -15.05 -91.32 -2.85
N GLY A 328 -14.49 -91.01 -4.02
CA GLY A 328 -14.53 -91.89 -5.20
C GLY A 328 -13.72 -93.18 -5.02
N LEU A 329 -12.62 -93.14 -4.26
CA LEU A 329 -11.86 -94.35 -3.86
C LEU A 329 -12.61 -95.16 -2.81
N LEU A 330 -13.26 -94.49 -1.86
CA LEU A 330 -14.08 -95.11 -0.82
C LEU A 330 -15.25 -95.89 -1.45
N GLY A 331 -15.98 -95.29 -2.40
CA GLY A 331 -17.06 -95.96 -3.15
C GLY A 331 -16.59 -97.20 -3.91
N ARG A 332 -15.47 -97.11 -4.65
CA ARG A 332 -14.90 -98.25 -5.38
C ARG A 332 -14.44 -99.40 -4.47
N ARG A 333 -13.93 -99.10 -3.28
CA ARG A 333 -13.52 -100.12 -2.30
C ARG A 333 -14.71 -100.84 -1.67
N LEU A 334 -15.80 -100.10 -1.41
CA LEU A 334 -17.07 -100.65 -0.94
C LEU A 334 -17.66 -101.64 -1.95
N GLU A 335 -17.68 -101.29 -3.24
CA GLU A 335 -18.16 -102.19 -4.31
C GLU A 335 -17.35 -103.49 -4.43
N GLN A 336 -16.08 -103.45 -4.02
CA GLN A 336 -15.17 -104.60 -4.06
C GLN A 336 -15.15 -105.43 -2.76
N GLY A 337 -15.99 -105.09 -1.77
CA GLY A 337 -16.06 -105.78 -0.48
C GLY A 337 -14.80 -105.64 0.39
N ARG A 338 -13.95 -104.64 0.13
CA ARG A 338 -12.68 -104.44 0.86
C ARG A 338 -12.85 -103.38 1.94
N HIS A 339 -12.83 -103.78 3.20
CA HIS A 339 -13.14 -102.89 4.34
C HIS A 339 -11.92 -102.30 5.04
N ASP A 340 -10.72 -102.84 4.81
CA ASP A 340 -9.53 -102.59 5.64
C ASP A 340 -8.95 -101.16 5.56
N GLU A 341 -9.45 -100.29 4.67
CA GLU A 341 -8.94 -98.93 4.47
C GLU A 341 -10.03 -97.84 4.32
N LEU A 342 -11.30 -98.20 4.54
CA LEU A 342 -12.43 -97.26 4.39
C LEU A 342 -12.32 -96.06 5.32
N ARG A 343 -11.89 -96.30 6.56
CA ARG A 343 -11.69 -95.26 7.59
C ARG A 343 -10.68 -94.21 7.14
N ARG A 344 -9.54 -94.64 6.57
CA ARG A 344 -8.47 -93.74 6.12
C ARG A 344 -8.92 -92.82 4.98
N HIS A 345 -9.70 -93.35 4.04
CA HIS A 345 -10.25 -92.55 2.94
C HIS A 345 -11.33 -91.57 3.43
N LEU A 346 -12.16 -91.98 4.39
CA LEU A 346 -13.13 -91.09 5.03
C LEU A 346 -12.44 -89.95 5.79
N ASP A 347 -11.43 -90.26 6.59
CA ASP A 347 -10.68 -89.26 7.37
C ASP A 347 -9.95 -88.27 6.46
N SER A 348 -9.43 -88.72 5.30
CA SER A 348 -8.81 -87.85 4.29
C SER A 348 -9.81 -86.89 3.63
N ALA A 349 -11.03 -87.37 3.35
CA ALA A 349 -12.12 -86.54 2.82
C ALA A 349 -12.56 -85.49 3.86
N LEU A 350 -12.75 -85.89 5.12
CA LEU A 350 -13.12 -85.00 6.23
C LEU A 350 -12.05 -83.92 6.48
N SER A 351 -10.77 -84.31 6.51
CA SER A 351 -9.67 -83.34 6.67
C SER A 351 -9.60 -82.32 5.52
N SER A 352 -9.92 -82.74 4.29
CA SER A 352 -10.00 -81.83 3.15
C SER A 352 -11.22 -80.92 3.20
N ALA A 353 -12.34 -81.38 3.75
CA ALA A 353 -13.53 -80.57 4.00
C ALA A 353 -13.31 -79.53 5.13
N ASP A 354 -12.66 -79.90 6.23
CA ASP A 354 -12.31 -78.98 7.32
C ASP A 354 -11.38 -77.87 6.86
N ARG A 355 -10.39 -78.21 6.01
CA ARG A 355 -9.51 -77.21 5.37
C ARG A 355 -10.29 -76.28 4.44
N ALA A 356 -11.28 -76.79 3.71
CA ALA A 356 -12.13 -75.97 2.85
C ALA A 356 -13.01 -75.00 3.68
N ALA A 357 -13.55 -75.46 4.81
CA ALA A 357 -14.31 -74.62 5.75
C ALA A 357 -13.45 -73.52 6.40
N ALA A 358 -12.21 -73.84 6.76
CA ALA A 358 -11.28 -72.84 7.28
C ALA A 358 -10.93 -71.76 6.23
N LEU A 359 -10.79 -72.14 4.96
CA LEU A 359 -10.50 -71.21 3.86
C LEU A 359 -11.67 -70.26 3.57
N THR A 360 -12.91 -70.76 3.53
CA THR A 360 -14.11 -69.93 3.31
C THR A 360 -14.32 -68.93 4.45
N HIS A 361 -14.01 -69.32 5.69
CA HIS A 361 -14.09 -68.41 6.84
C HIS A 361 -13.10 -67.24 6.72
N ARG A 362 -11.88 -67.48 6.22
CA ARG A 362 -10.88 -66.43 5.95
C ARG A 362 -11.30 -65.49 4.82
N LEU A 363 -11.94 -66.03 3.77
CA LEU A 363 -12.53 -65.26 2.65
C LEU A 363 -13.62 -64.29 3.09
N LEU A 364 -14.56 -64.79 3.91
CA LEU A 364 -15.69 -64.00 4.41
C LEU A 364 -15.23 -62.90 5.38
N ALA A 365 -14.17 -63.15 6.16
CA ALA A 365 -13.55 -62.15 7.03
C ALA A 365 -12.86 -61.03 6.23
N PHE A 366 -12.22 -61.35 5.09
CA PHE A 366 -11.56 -60.36 4.24
C PHE A 366 -12.51 -59.53 3.37
N SER A 367 -13.64 -60.11 2.93
CA SER A 367 -14.61 -59.48 2.02
C SER A 367 -15.57 -58.49 2.72
N ARG A 368 -15.86 -58.69 4.01
CA ARG A 368 -16.87 -57.88 4.71
C ARG A 368 -16.35 -56.48 5.06
N ARG A 369 -16.99 -55.45 4.47
CA ARG A 369 -17.13 -54.11 5.06
C ARG A 369 -18.10 -54.16 6.24
N GLN A 370 -17.78 -54.86 7.32
CA GLN A 370 -18.54 -54.67 8.56
C GLN A 370 -18.07 -53.35 9.17
N PRO A 371 -18.94 -52.32 9.33
CA PRO A 371 -18.55 -51.13 10.07
C PRO A 371 -18.13 -51.58 11.48
N LEU A 372 -16.91 -51.21 11.88
CA LEU A 372 -16.38 -51.58 13.19
C LEU A 372 -17.35 -51.06 14.26
N HIS A 373 -17.94 -51.97 15.03
CA HIS A 373 -18.89 -51.61 16.06
C HIS A 373 -18.12 -51.24 17.34
N LEU A 374 -17.40 -50.12 17.30
CA LEU A 374 -16.57 -49.64 18.39
C LEU A 374 -17.41 -49.38 19.64
N ARG A 375 -17.16 -50.15 20.71
CA ARG A 375 -17.74 -49.96 22.04
C ARG A 375 -16.65 -49.95 23.11
N PRO A 376 -16.83 -49.24 24.22
CA PRO A 376 -15.98 -49.43 25.40
C PRO A 376 -16.03 -50.91 25.81
N THR A 377 -14.90 -51.59 25.69
CA THR A 377 -14.76 -53.03 25.90
C THR A 377 -13.68 -53.28 26.94
N ASP A 378 -13.97 -54.10 27.94
CA ASP A 378 -12.97 -54.57 28.89
C ASP A 378 -12.13 -55.65 28.21
N ALA A 379 -10.93 -55.29 27.78
CA ALA A 379 -10.04 -56.19 27.06
C ALA A 379 -9.54 -57.34 27.95
N ASN A 380 -9.38 -57.13 29.26
CA ASN A 380 -8.97 -58.20 30.16
C ASN A 380 -10.08 -59.25 30.31
N ALA A 381 -11.31 -58.80 30.53
CA ALA A 381 -12.46 -59.69 30.66
C ALA A 381 -12.70 -60.47 29.37
N LEU A 382 -12.54 -59.84 28.20
CA LEU A 382 -12.67 -60.49 26.90
C LEU A 382 -11.58 -61.56 26.69
N VAL A 383 -10.31 -61.22 26.92
CA VAL A 383 -9.20 -62.17 26.76
C VAL A 383 -9.30 -63.34 27.74
N ASP A 384 -9.70 -63.08 28.99
CA ASP A 384 -9.90 -64.14 29.98
C ASP A 384 -11.07 -65.05 29.62
N GLY A 385 -12.18 -64.50 29.10
CA GLY A 385 -13.31 -65.28 28.60
C GLY A 385 -12.94 -66.21 27.43
N MET A 386 -11.90 -65.87 26.66
CA MET A 386 -11.38 -66.71 25.57
C MET A 386 -10.37 -67.78 26.04
N ARG A 387 -10.00 -67.84 27.32
CA ARG A 387 -8.93 -68.71 27.86
C ARG A 387 -9.08 -70.17 27.43
N GLU A 388 -10.25 -70.77 27.66
CA GLU A 388 -10.50 -72.18 27.36
C GLU A 388 -10.40 -72.46 25.85
N LEU A 389 -10.94 -71.55 25.04
CA LEU A 389 -10.97 -71.65 23.58
C LEU A 389 -9.56 -71.53 23.00
N LEU A 390 -8.75 -70.58 23.50
CA LEU A 390 -7.35 -70.41 23.14
C LEU A 390 -6.51 -71.61 23.58
N GLN A 391 -6.69 -72.10 24.81
CA GLN A 391 -5.95 -73.25 25.33
C GLN A 391 -6.22 -74.52 24.53
N ARG A 392 -7.50 -74.78 24.19
CA ARG A 392 -7.89 -75.90 23.33
C ARG A 392 -7.35 -75.76 21.91
N THR A 393 -7.30 -74.53 21.39
CA THR A 393 -6.76 -74.27 20.06
C THR A 393 -5.26 -74.51 20.07
N ILE A 394 -4.50 -73.94 21.01
CA ILE A 394 -3.02 -74.06 21.11
C ILE A 394 -2.57 -75.52 21.26
N GLY A 395 -3.32 -76.32 22.02
CA GLY A 395 -3.05 -77.75 22.24
C GLY A 395 -2.16 -78.02 23.47
N PRO A 396 -2.06 -79.29 23.90
CA PRO A 396 -1.46 -79.66 25.19
C PRO A 396 0.06 -79.62 25.24
N LEU A 397 0.73 -79.43 24.08
CA LEU A 397 2.19 -79.45 23.97
C LEU A 397 2.86 -78.13 24.33
N VAL A 398 2.08 -77.08 24.64
CA VAL A 398 2.58 -75.74 24.95
C VAL A 398 1.91 -75.25 26.23
N THR A 399 2.72 -74.81 27.20
CA THR A 399 2.21 -74.17 28.41
C THR A 399 1.59 -72.82 28.05
N PHE A 400 0.31 -72.64 28.38
CA PHE A 400 -0.45 -71.42 28.09
C PHE A 400 -0.70 -70.65 29.38
N ASP A 401 -0.26 -69.40 29.43
CA ASP A 401 -0.48 -68.49 30.55
C ASP A 401 -0.97 -67.13 30.05
N LEU A 402 -1.87 -66.49 30.80
CA LEU A 402 -2.45 -65.20 30.47
C LEU A 402 -2.04 -64.19 31.54
N ALA A 403 -1.11 -63.31 31.19
CA ALA A 403 -0.68 -62.20 32.03
C ALA A 403 -1.52 -60.95 31.72
N LEU A 404 -2.60 -60.75 32.48
CA LEU A 404 -3.51 -59.60 32.34
C LEU A 404 -3.09 -58.45 33.28
N ALA A 405 -3.28 -57.20 32.86
CA ALA A 405 -2.91 -56.03 33.66
C ALA A 405 -3.98 -55.70 34.71
N HIS A 406 -3.61 -55.40 35.95
CA HIS A 406 -4.58 -55.22 37.06
C HIS A 406 -5.50 -54.01 36.91
N ASP A 407 -5.04 -52.91 36.28
CA ASP A 407 -5.80 -51.65 36.12
C ASP A 407 -5.92 -51.23 34.65
N LEU A 408 -6.30 -52.15 33.77
CA LEU A 408 -6.46 -51.81 32.35
C LEU A 408 -7.73 -50.99 32.11
N TRP A 409 -7.59 -49.85 31.45
CA TRP A 409 -8.74 -49.01 31.08
C TRP A 409 -9.60 -49.67 29.99
N LEU A 410 -10.91 -49.33 29.97
CA LEU A 410 -11.80 -49.76 28.90
C LEU A 410 -11.26 -49.33 27.54
N THR A 411 -11.13 -50.30 26.63
CA THR A 411 -10.57 -50.10 25.31
C THR A 411 -11.71 -49.88 24.30
N ARG A 412 -11.59 -48.86 23.45
CA ARG A 412 -12.60 -48.59 22.42
C ARG A 412 -12.30 -49.42 21.16
N CYS A 413 -12.81 -50.64 21.12
CA CYS A 413 -12.63 -51.58 20.02
C CYS A 413 -13.94 -52.32 19.69
N ASP A 414 -13.94 -53.07 18.58
CA ASP A 414 -14.98 -54.04 18.29
C ASP A 414 -14.56 -55.39 18.91
N ALA A 415 -15.32 -55.87 19.89
CA ALA A 415 -15.02 -57.09 20.63
C ALA A 415 -14.82 -58.30 19.71
N ASN A 416 -15.73 -58.50 18.74
CA ASN A 416 -15.68 -59.66 17.85
C ASN A 416 -14.43 -59.63 16.95
N GLN A 417 -13.99 -58.44 16.54
CA GLN A 417 -12.76 -58.30 15.74
C GLN A 417 -11.52 -58.56 16.58
N LEU A 418 -11.50 -58.11 17.84
CA LEU A 418 -10.41 -58.40 18.77
C LEU A 418 -10.28 -59.91 19.03
N GLU A 419 -11.39 -60.60 19.26
CA GLU A 419 -11.43 -62.07 19.41
C GLU A 419 -10.86 -62.77 18.17
N ASN A 420 -11.28 -62.35 16.97
CA ASN A 420 -10.79 -62.92 15.71
C ASN A 420 -9.28 -62.71 15.51
N VAL A 421 -8.75 -61.54 15.87
CA VAL A 421 -7.30 -61.28 15.82
C VAL A 421 -6.55 -62.24 16.74
N LEU A 422 -7.04 -62.44 17.96
CA LEU A 422 -6.42 -63.35 18.94
C LEU A 422 -6.43 -64.81 18.47
N LEU A 423 -7.52 -65.27 17.84
CA LEU A 423 -7.60 -66.60 17.24
C LEU A 423 -6.65 -66.77 16.05
N THR A 424 -6.48 -65.72 15.25
CA THR A 424 -5.64 -65.75 14.04
C THR A 424 -4.15 -65.70 14.37
N TRP A 425 -3.76 -65.07 15.50
CA TRP A 425 -2.36 -64.90 15.90
C TRP A 425 -1.57 -66.22 16.00
N ARG A 426 -2.22 -67.34 16.32
CA ARG A 426 -1.59 -68.68 16.29
C ARG A 426 -1.19 -69.10 14.87
N SER A 427 -2.00 -68.80 13.86
CA SER A 427 -1.75 -69.19 12.47
C SER A 427 -0.49 -68.57 11.87
N MET A 428 -0.02 -67.43 12.41
CA MET A 428 1.19 -66.75 11.93
C MET A 428 2.49 -67.36 12.45
N ARG A 429 2.45 -68.24 13.46
CA ARG A 429 3.65 -68.85 14.07
C ARG A 429 4.15 -70.12 13.38
N GLU A 430 3.43 -70.66 12.39
CA GLU A 430 3.88 -71.83 11.60
C GLU A 430 4.89 -71.47 10.50
N THR A 431 5.21 -70.19 10.29
CA THR A 431 6.39 -69.78 9.52
C THR A 431 7.56 -69.57 10.49
N PRO A 432 8.64 -70.37 10.43
CA PRO A 432 9.79 -70.15 11.29
C PRO A 432 10.54 -68.91 10.81
N CYS A 433 10.29 -67.75 11.43
CA CYS A 433 11.14 -66.58 11.28
C CYS A 433 12.11 -66.51 12.47
N PRO A 434 13.43 -66.51 12.23
CA PRO A 434 14.44 -66.60 13.28
C PRO A 434 14.67 -65.21 13.88
N THR A 435 14.01 -64.90 15.00
CA THR A 435 14.45 -63.90 16.01
C THR A 435 13.35 -63.75 17.07
N ALA A 436 13.17 -64.78 17.88
CA ALA A 436 12.44 -64.67 19.14
C ALA A 436 13.36 -64.02 20.20
N ALA A 437 13.62 -62.72 20.07
CA ALA A 437 14.21 -61.92 21.12
C ALA A 437 13.66 -60.49 21.04
N ALA A 438 12.93 -60.11 22.10
CA ALA A 438 12.47 -58.75 22.45
C ALA A 438 10.95 -58.50 22.41
N TRP A 439 10.17 -59.34 23.10
CA TRP A 439 8.93 -58.88 23.74
C TRP A 439 8.91 -59.39 25.19
N ALA A 440 9.91 -58.97 25.96
CA ALA A 440 9.97 -59.19 27.40
C ALA A 440 9.81 -57.83 28.12
N SER A 441 8.74 -57.75 28.91
CA SER A 441 8.62 -56.96 30.15
C SER A 441 8.93 -55.44 30.11
N GLY A 442 7.88 -54.62 30.07
CA GLY A 442 7.90 -53.22 30.50
C GLY A 442 6.52 -52.55 30.36
N PRO A 443 6.07 -51.71 31.30
CA PRO A 443 4.80 -51.00 31.18
C PRO A 443 4.88 -49.97 30.05
N LEU A 444 3.92 -50.01 29.13
CA LEU A 444 3.79 -49.06 28.02
C LEU A 444 3.45 -47.66 28.55
N THR A 445 4.46 -46.81 28.75
CA THR A 445 4.26 -45.37 28.98
C THR A 445 3.96 -44.64 27.68
N ARG A 446 3.16 -43.56 27.78
CA ARG A 446 2.61 -42.68 26.72
C ARG A 446 3.55 -42.20 25.59
N HIS A 447 4.84 -42.47 25.67
CA HIS A 447 5.86 -42.03 24.71
C HIS A 447 6.11 -43.01 23.55
N SER A 448 5.64 -44.25 23.62
CA SER A 448 5.87 -45.28 22.59
C SER A 448 4.77 -45.38 21.51
N MET A 449 3.70 -44.57 21.56
CA MET A 449 2.64 -44.56 20.53
C MET A 449 3.02 -43.82 19.23
N ASN A 450 4.16 -43.11 19.18
CA ASN A 450 4.56 -42.31 18.02
C ASN A 450 5.42 -43.04 16.97
N GLN A 451 5.67 -44.34 17.12
CA GLN A 451 6.49 -45.13 16.19
C GLN A 451 5.82 -46.41 15.66
N LEU A 452 4.49 -46.42 15.51
CA LEU A 452 3.82 -47.45 14.72
C LEU A 452 3.44 -46.90 13.33
N PRO A 453 3.65 -47.66 12.23
CA PRO A 453 3.39 -47.18 10.88
C PRO A 453 1.92 -46.76 10.71
N ARG A 454 1.69 -45.55 10.19
CA ARG A 454 0.38 -45.03 9.76
C ARG A 454 -0.16 -45.78 8.53
N ALA A 455 -0.37 -47.09 8.65
CA ALA A 455 -1.32 -47.79 7.81
C ALA A 455 -2.60 -47.93 8.66
N TRP A 456 -3.77 -47.79 8.06
CA TRP A 456 -5.10 -47.85 8.70
C TRP A 456 -5.54 -46.54 9.37
N ALA A 457 -5.67 -45.50 8.54
CA ALA A 457 -6.72 -44.49 8.66
C ALA A 457 -7.88 -44.88 7.74
#